data_AF-A0A7L4NZ95-F1
#
_entry.id   AF-A0A7L4NZ95-F1
#
_cell.length_a   1.000
_cell.length_b   1.000
_cell.length_c   1.000
_cell.angle_alpha   90.00
_cell.angle_beta   90.00
_cell.angle_gamma   90.00
#
_symmetry.space_group_name_H-M   'P 1'
#
loop_
_entity.id
_entity.type
_entity.pdbx_description
1 polymer ?
#
loop_
_entity_poly.entity_id
_entity_poly.type
_entity_poly.pdbx_seq_one_letter_code
_entity_poly.pdbx_strand_id
1 'polypeptide(L)'
;MKNTIVGIIAIIVAVIMIAAPVVGLATLGLISGLIILGMGVWLAILGFSERTTNDLWLFPLLVGLVGVIMGLTFLFNTSWIVNLGFWAYIITGALLIVNGFIALFIGEKQILKTYAGIFGLLFGFLFVIVGYYNLDPKILGLLTGVGLLVFGILNIRE
;
A
#
# COMPACT_ATOMS: atom_id res chain seq x y z
N MET A 1 16.79 -3.15 -15.05
CA MET A 1 16.73 -4.62 -14.91
C MET A 1 15.28 -5.00 -15.11
N LYS A 2 14.97 -5.72 -16.20
CA LYS A 2 13.61 -6.12 -16.55
C LYS A 2 12.95 -6.86 -15.40
N ASN A 3 11.99 -6.22 -14.73
CA ASN A 3 11.43 -6.69 -13.47
C ASN A 3 10.15 -7.49 -13.73
N THR A 4 10.24 -8.46 -14.66
CA THR A 4 9.10 -9.26 -15.17
C THR A 4 8.28 -9.88 -14.04
N ILE A 5 8.94 -10.34 -12.97
CA ILE A 5 8.28 -10.94 -11.81
C ILE A 5 7.39 -9.92 -11.10
N VAL A 6 7.90 -8.71 -10.86
CA VAL A 6 7.15 -7.61 -10.23
C VAL A 6 5.98 -7.20 -11.13
N GLY A 7 6.19 -7.16 -12.45
CA GLY A 7 5.14 -6.85 -13.41
C GLY A 7 4.00 -7.88 -13.44
N ILE A 8 4.34 -9.18 -13.43
CA ILE A 8 3.36 -10.27 -13.39
C ILE A 8 2.55 -10.22 -12.08
N ILE A 9 3.22 -10.02 -10.94
CA ILE A 9 2.56 -9.91 -9.63
C ILE A 9 1.59 -8.72 -9.64
N ALA A 10 2.02 -7.55 -10.16
CA ALA A 10 1.16 -6.38 -10.24
C ALA A 10 -0.09 -6.62 -11.11
N ILE A 11 0.04 -7.33 -12.24
CA ILE A 11 -1.11 -7.68 -13.10
C ILE A 11 -2.06 -8.64 -12.39
N ILE A 12 -1.54 -9.67 -11.72
CA ILE A 12 -2.38 -10.64 -10.99
C ILE A 12 -3.17 -9.91 -9.89
N VAL A 13 -2.49 -9.07 -9.10
CA VAL A 13 -3.13 -8.27 -8.06
C VAL A 13 -4.16 -7.32 -8.67
N ALA A 14 -3.84 -6.65 -9.78
CA ALA A 14 -4.76 -5.76 -10.47
C ALA A 14 -6.05 -6.45 -10.93
N VAL A 15 -5.95 -7.64 -11.54
CA VAL A 15 -7.12 -8.42 -11.98
C VAL A 15 -7.97 -8.83 -10.78
N ILE A 16 -7.34 -9.27 -9.69
CA ILE A 16 -8.05 -9.59 -8.44
C ILE A 16 -8.78 -8.36 -7.92
N MET A 17 -8.14 -7.17 -7.94
CA MET A 17 -8.73 -5.92 -7.47
C MET A 17 -9.87 -5.39 -8.35
N ILE A 18 -9.83 -5.62 -9.66
CA ILE A 18 -10.90 -5.22 -10.58
C ILE A 18 -12.07 -6.21 -10.55
N ALA A 19 -11.81 -7.50 -10.30
CA ALA A 19 -12.83 -8.53 -10.16
C ALA A 19 -13.43 -8.57 -8.74
N ALA A 20 -12.71 -8.05 -7.75
CA ALA A 20 -13.11 -7.91 -6.35
C ALA A 20 -14.47 -7.24 -6.05
N PRO A 21 -15.01 -6.28 -6.85
CA PRO A 21 -16.31 -5.65 -6.63
C PRO A 21 -17.48 -6.62 -6.49
N VAL A 22 -17.30 -7.90 -6.85
CA VAL A 22 -18.29 -8.97 -6.73
C VAL A 22 -18.35 -9.58 -5.30
N VAL A 23 -17.37 -9.33 -4.42
CA VAL A 23 -17.15 -10.15 -3.20
C VAL A 23 -17.34 -9.38 -1.85
N GLY A 24 -17.72 -8.10 -1.88
CA GLY A 24 -18.20 -7.37 -0.69
C GLY A 24 -17.12 -6.96 0.34
N LEU A 25 -17.52 -6.72 1.60
CA LEU A 25 -16.67 -6.19 2.69
C LEU A 25 -15.38 -7.00 2.94
N ALA A 26 -15.40 -8.32 2.67
CA ALA A 26 -14.25 -9.20 2.83
C ALA A 26 -13.10 -8.85 1.88
N THR A 27 -13.41 -8.37 0.68
CA THR A 27 -12.40 -8.02 -0.33
C THR A 27 -11.68 -6.72 0.00
N LEU A 28 -12.32 -5.85 0.78
CA LEU A 28 -11.76 -4.58 1.25
C LEU A 28 -10.64 -4.83 2.25
N GLY A 29 -10.83 -5.83 3.08
CA GLY A 29 -9.83 -6.29 4.03
C GLY A 29 -8.60 -6.87 3.37
N LEU A 30 -8.83 -7.73 2.37
CA LEU A 30 -7.77 -8.29 1.54
C LEU A 30 -6.97 -7.18 0.83
N ILE A 31 -7.65 -6.21 0.22
CA ILE A 31 -7.02 -5.09 -0.50
C ILE A 31 -6.20 -4.21 0.45
N SER A 32 -6.81 -3.72 1.53
CA SER A 32 -6.13 -2.89 2.52
C SER A 32 -4.99 -3.64 3.19
N GLY A 33 -5.20 -4.93 3.49
CA GLY A 33 -4.18 -5.81 4.04
C GLY A 33 -2.98 -5.99 3.11
N LEU A 34 -3.20 -6.27 1.82
CA LEU A 34 -2.13 -6.39 0.83
C LEU A 34 -1.33 -5.08 0.67
N ILE A 35 -2.00 -3.94 0.59
CA ILE A 35 -1.35 -2.63 0.44
C ILE A 35 -0.52 -2.31 1.69
N ILE A 36 -1.11 -2.43 2.87
CA ILE A 36 -0.43 -2.17 4.14
C ILE A 36 0.76 -3.14 4.32
N LEU A 37 0.59 -4.42 3.98
CA LEU A 37 1.65 -5.42 4.08
C LEU A 37 2.82 -5.08 3.15
N GLY A 38 2.55 -4.83 1.87
CA GLY A 38 3.59 -4.52 0.89
C GLY A 38 4.39 -3.28 1.27
N MET A 39 3.70 -2.24 1.77
CA MET A 39 4.36 -1.05 2.28
C MET A 39 5.13 -1.28 3.58
N GLY A 40 4.57 -2.07 4.50
CA GLY A 40 5.23 -2.41 5.76
C GLY A 40 6.56 -3.10 5.50
N VAL A 41 6.56 -4.08 4.59
CA VAL A 41 7.78 -4.77 4.14
C VAL A 41 8.76 -3.79 3.51
N TRP A 42 8.30 -2.91 2.61
CA TRP A 42 9.15 -1.91 1.98
C TRP A 42 9.82 -0.98 3.01
N LEU A 43 9.06 -0.45 3.95
CA LEU A 43 9.54 0.43 5.01
C LEU A 43 10.53 -0.25 5.95
N ALA A 44 10.28 -1.53 6.27
CA ALA A 44 11.21 -2.31 7.07
C ALA A 44 12.55 -2.50 6.33
N ILE A 45 12.51 -2.83 5.03
CA ILE A 45 13.71 -2.92 4.19
C ILE A 45 14.44 -1.57 4.13
N LEU A 46 13.70 -0.48 3.93
CA LEU A 46 14.23 0.87 3.88
C LEU A 46 14.97 1.22 5.18
N GLY A 47 14.33 1.02 6.33
CA GLY A 47 14.95 1.28 7.62
C GLY A 47 16.19 0.43 7.87
N PHE A 48 16.17 -0.86 7.52
CA PHE A 48 17.38 -1.68 7.59
C PHE A 48 18.50 -1.19 6.67
N SER A 49 18.18 -0.73 5.46
CA SER A 49 19.18 -0.25 4.50
C SER A 49 19.86 1.04 4.94
N GLU A 50 19.16 1.90 5.69
CA GLU A 50 19.69 3.21 6.10
C GLU A 50 20.42 3.18 7.45
N ARG A 51 20.52 2.03 8.10
CA ARG A 51 21.08 1.88 9.46
C ARG A 51 22.46 2.52 9.64
N THR A 52 23.28 2.51 8.61
CA THR A 52 24.65 3.04 8.63
C THR A 52 24.75 4.46 8.10
N THR A 53 23.72 4.95 7.40
CA THR A 53 23.76 6.19 6.63
C THR A 53 22.93 7.30 7.26
N ASN A 54 21.90 6.96 8.04
CA ASN A 54 20.93 7.92 8.57
C ASN A 54 20.54 7.57 10.01
N ASP A 55 20.73 8.49 10.96
CA ASP A 55 20.37 8.29 12.37
C ASP A 55 18.85 8.06 12.58
N LEU A 56 18.03 8.45 11.61
CA LEU A 56 16.58 8.27 11.63
C LEU A 56 16.11 6.91 11.09
N TRP A 57 17.01 5.98 10.76
CA TRP A 57 16.71 4.67 10.19
C TRP A 57 15.72 3.82 11.00
N LEU A 58 15.66 4.03 12.32
CA LEU A 58 14.74 3.34 13.22
C LEU A 58 13.27 3.70 12.96
N PHE A 59 13.00 4.92 12.51
CA PHE A 59 11.64 5.40 12.25
C PHE A 59 10.93 4.63 11.13
N PRO A 60 11.46 4.54 9.89
CA PRO A 60 10.87 3.72 8.84
C PRO A 60 10.80 2.24 9.23
N LEU A 61 11.79 1.72 9.96
CA LEU A 61 11.78 0.32 10.39
C LEU A 61 10.59 0.01 11.31
N LEU A 62 10.38 0.82 12.35
CA LEU A 62 9.30 0.62 13.32
C LEU A 62 7.93 0.77 12.66
N VAL A 63 7.74 1.81 11.84
CA VAL A 63 6.49 2.00 11.08
C VAL A 63 6.26 0.84 10.11
N GLY A 64 7.33 0.35 9.47
CA GLY A 64 7.29 -0.81 8.60
C GLY A 64 6.83 -2.09 9.31
N LEU A 65 7.39 -2.38 10.48
CA LEU A 65 7.01 -3.55 11.28
C LEU A 65 5.54 -3.47 11.75
N VAL A 66 5.07 -2.31 12.18
CA VAL A 66 3.66 -2.09 12.50
C VAL A 66 2.79 -2.33 11.26
N GLY A 67 3.22 -1.83 10.10
CA GLY A 67 2.59 -2.09 8.82
C GLY A 67 2.49 -3.58 8.50
N VAL A 68 3.56 -4.35 8.67
CA VAL A 68 3.53 -5.81 8.42
C VAL A 68 2.51 -6.50 9.32
N ILE A 69 2.50 -6.20 10.62
CA ILE A 69 1.57 -6.81 11.59
C ILE A 69 0.12 -6.46 11.23
N MET A 70 -0.15 -5.19 10.92
CA MET A 70 -1.49 -4.72 10.53
C MET A 70 -1.94 -5.33 9.20
N GLY A 71 -1.06 -5.41 8.21
CA GLY A 71 -1.32 -5.99 6.90
C GLY A 71 -1.66 -7.48 7.00
N LEU A 72 -0.90 -8.25 7.79
CA LEU A 72 -1.18 -9.66 8.06
C LEU A 72 -2.52 -9.83 8.80
N THR A 73 -2.80 -8.98 9.79
CA THR A 73 -4.06 -9.03 10.55
C THR A 73 -5.25 -8.81 9.62
N PHE A 74 -5.15 -7.87 8.69
CA PHE A 74 -6.20 -7.58 7.73
C PHE A 74 -6.32 -8.70 6.66
N LEU A 75 -5.22 -9.32 6.25
CA LEU A 75 -5.25 -10.44 5.31
C LEU A 75 -5.93 -11.70 5.88
N PHE A 76 -5.65 -12.05 7.13
CA PHE A 76 -6.05 -13.34 7.71
C PHE A 76 -7.25 -13.27 8.65
N ASN A 77 -7.65 -12.08 9.12
CA ASN A 77 -8.78 -11.90 10.03
C ASN A 77 -9.83 -10.94 9.45
N THR A 78 -10.65 -11.45 8.53
CA THR A 78 -11.72 -10.68 7.88
C THR A 78 -12.79 -10.18 8.85
N SER A 79 -12.97 -10.81 10.01
CA SER A 79 -13.90 -10.38 11.05
C SER A 79 -13.53 -9.01 11.65
N TRP A 80 -12.23 -8.73 11.77
CA TRP A 80 -11.76 -7.41 12.21
C TRP A 80 -12.07 -6.32 11.19
N ILE A 81 -12.00 -6.63 9.90
CA ILE A 81 -12.32 -5.67 8.83
C ILE A 81 -13.82 -5.36 8.78
N VAL A 82 -14.67 -6.38 8.92
CA VAL A 82 -16.12 -6.17 8.95
C VAL A 82 -16.50 -5.30 10.16
N ASN A 83 -15.83 -5.49 11.31
CA ASN A 83 -16.05 -4.66 12.50
C ASN A 83 -15.41 -3.27 12.42
N LEU A 84 -14.26 -3.12 11.77
CA LEU A 84 -13.57 -1.84 11.61
C LEU A 84 -14.25 -0.97 10.54
N GLY A 85 -14.78 -1.57 9.47
CA GLY A 85 -15.50 -0.88 8.39
C GLY A 85 -14.78 0.39 7.93
N PHE A 86 -15.40 1.54 8.21
CA PHE A 86 -14.86 2.89 8.05
C PHE A 86 -13.42 3.08 8.57
N TRP A 87 -13.12 2.55 9.77
CA TRP A 87 -11.83 2.73 10.42
C TRP A 87 -10.69 2.06 9.66
N ALA A 88 -10.97 1.00 8.90
CA ALA A 88 -9.95 0.36 8.07
C ALA A 88 -9.39 1.35 7.03
N TYR A 89 -10.24 2.16 6.40
CA TYR A 89 -9.81 3.16 5.41
C TYR A 89 -8.99 4.29 6.01
N ILE A 90 -9.42 4.79 7.16
CA ILE A 90 -8.70 5.87 7.84
C ILE A 90 -7.33 5.39 8.30
N ILE A 91 -7.24 4.18 8.86
CA ILE A 91 -5.96 3.61 9.31
C ILE A 91 -5.03 3.35 8.13
N THR A 92 -5.53 2.72 7.06
CA THR A 92 -4.74 2.49 5.84
C THR A 92 -4.28 3.81 5.23
N GLY A 93 -5.16 4.79 5.12
CA GLY A 93 -4.85 6.11 4.57
C GLY A 93 -3.83 6.88 5.41
N ALA A 94 -3.95 6.85 6.74
CA ALA A 94 -3.00 7.46 7.65
C ALA A 94 -1.60 6.83 7.52
N LEU A 95 -1.52 5.50 7.49
CA LEU A 95 -0.26 4.78 7.29
C LEU A 95 0.37 5.10 5.93
N LEU A 96 -0.44 5.24 4.87
CA LEU A 96 -0.01 5.67 3.54
C LEU A 96 0.56 7.09 3.54
N ILE A 97 -0.08 8.02 4.22
CA ILE A 97 0.41 9.40 4.34
C ILE A 97 1.75 9.43 5.07
N VAL A 98 1.86 8.72 6.21
CA VAL A 98 3.11 8.62 6.98
C VAL A 98 4.21 8.00 6.13
N ASN A 99 3.93 6.90 5.43
CA ASN A 99 4.88 6.28 4.52
C ASN A 99 5.30 7.22 3.38
N GLY A 100 4.36 7.99 2.83
CA GLY A 100 4.61 8.99 1.80
C GLY A 100 5.64 10.03 2.26
N PHE A 101 5.48 10.56 3.46
CA PHE A 101 6.46 11.49 4.06
C PHE A 101 7.81 10.82 4.28
N ILE A 102 7.83 9.62 4.87
CA ILE A 102 9.07 8.86 5.10
C ILE A 102 9.83 8.65 3.79
N ALA A 103 9.13 8.23 2.73
CA ALA A 103 9.74 7.97 1.44
C ALA A 103 10.32 9.24 0.79
N LEU A 104 9.69 10.41 0.98
CA LEU A 104 10.22 11.69 0.49
C LEU A 104 11.50 12.11 1.24
N PHE A 105 11.52 11.96 2.56
CA PHE A 105 12.60 12.51 3.39
C PHE A 105 13.79 11.56 3.61
N ILE A 106 13.60 10.23 3.61
CA ILE A 106 14.60 9.30 4.19
C ILE A 106 15.47 8.59 3.13
N GLY A 107 14.93 7.76 2.22
CA GLY A 107 15.67 6.99 1.17
C GLY A 107 17.00 7.49 0.51
N GLU A 108 17.76 6.57 -0.08
CA GLU A 108 19.01 6.94 -0.79
C GLU A 108 18.85 7.26 -2.30
N LYS A 109 17.81 6.75 -2.99
CA LYS A 109 17.64 6.91 -4.45
C LYS A 109 16.60 7.97 -4.84
N GLN A 110 17.06 9.14 -5.27
CA GLN A 110 16.27 10.35 -5.50
C GLN A 110 14.98 10.14 -6.32
N ILE A 111 15.03 9.46 -7.47
CA ILE A 111 13.88 9.37 -8.39
C ILE A 111 12.80 8.40 -7.89
N LEU A 112 13.17 7.17 -7.50
CA LEU A 112 12.19 6.19 -7.00
C LEU A 112 11.55 6.62 -5.67
N LYS A 113 12.30 7.33 -4.82
CA LYS A 113 11.77 7.94 -3.58
C LYS A 113 10.66 8.93 -3.84
N THR A 114 10.89 9.86 -4.77
CA THR A 114 9.92 10.92 -5.04
C THR A 114 8.61 10.34 -5.55
N TYR A 115 8.68 9.35 -6.44
CA TYR A 115 7.47 8.65 -6.90
C TYR A 115 6.80 7.87 -5.77
N ALA A 116 7.54 7.05 -5.00
CA ALA A 116 6.97 6.30 -3.89
C ALA A 116 6.32 7.22 -2.83
N GLY A 117 6.94 8.36 -2.55
CA GLY A 117 6.44 9.37 -1.64
C GLY A 117 5.16 10.05 -2.14
N ILE A 118 5.16 10.50 -3.41
CA ILE A 118 3.98 11.11 -4.04
C ILE A 118 2.83 10.10 -4.10
N PHE A 119 3.07 8.85 -4.53
CA PHE A 119 2.04 7.83 -4.57
C PHE A 119 1.53 7.49 -3.17
N GLY A 120 2.41 7.37 -2.17
CA GLY A 120 2.02 7.15 -0.77
C GLY A 120 1.10 8.24 -0.24
N LEU A 121 1.44 9.52 -0.47
CA LEU A 121 0.58 10.64 -0.10
C LEU A 121 -0.74 10.63 -0.88
N LEU A 122 -0.67 10.48 -2.21
CA LEU A 122 -1.83 10.54 -3.09
C LEU A 122 -2.86 9.46 -2.74
N PHE A 123 -2.41 8.20 -2.64
CA PHE A 123 -3.27 7.09 -2.25
C PHE A 123 -3.71 7.20 -0.79
N GLY A 124 -2.85 7.72 0.10
CA GLY A 124 -3.21 7.93 1.50
C GLY A 124 -4.37 8.89 1.68
N PHE A 125 -4.32 10.06 1.01
CA PHE A 125 -5.45 10.98 0.99
C PHE A 125 -6.68 10.37 0.33
N LEU A 126 -6.52 9.60 -0.75
CA LEU A 126 -7.63 8.93 -1.44
C LEU A 126 -8.36 7.95 -0.52
N PHE A 127 -7.62 7.17 0.27
CA PHE A 127 -8.17 6.26 1.28
C PHE A 127 -8.89 7.01 2.41
N VAL A 128 -8.31 8.11 2.91
CA VAL A 128 -8.96 8.93 3.95
C VAL A 128 -10.26 9.56 3.44
N ILE A 129 -10.26 10.09 2.21
CA ILE A 129 -11.45 10.70 1.59
C ILE A 129 -12.54 9.65 1.42
N VAL A 130 -12.20 8.49 0.85
CA VAL A 130 -13.20 7.41 0.63
C VAL A 130 -13.74 6.87 1.95
N GLY A 131 -12.88 6.70 2.96
CA GLY A 131 -13.29 6.38 4.31
C GLY A 131 -14.25 7.42 4.87
N TYR A 132 -13.82 8.69 4.92
CA TYR A 132 -14.57 9.81 5.49
C TYR A 132 -15.98 9.98 4.89
N TYR A 133 -16.07 9.93 3.56
CA TYR A 133 -17.34 10.08 2.84
C TYR A 133 -18.13 8.77 2.68
N ASN A 134 -17.62 7.66 3.22
CA ASN A 134 -18.20 6.32 3.10
C ASN A 134 -18.57 5.97 1.65
N LEU A 135 -17.69 6.34 0.71
CA LEU A 135 -17.88 6.11 -0.72
C LEU A 135 -17.85 4.61 -1.03
N ASP A 136 -18.53 4.20 -2.11
CA ASP A 136 -18.58 2.79 -2.50
C ASP A 136 -17.15 2.25 -2.65
N PRO A 137 -16.77 1.25 -1.83
CA PRO A 137 -15.44 0.64 -1.85
C PRO A 137 -14.99 0.12 -3.21
N LYS A 138 -15.94 -0.19 -4.09
CA LYS A 138 -15.67 -0.61 -5.47
C LYS A 138 -14.87 0.43 -6.25
N ILE A 139 -15.04 1.71 -5.95
CA ILE A 139 -14.34 2.81 -6.61
C ILE A 139 -12.84 2.75 -6.31
N LEU A 140 -12.45 2.47 -5.06
CA LEU A 140 -11.06 2.30 -4.68
C LEU A 140 -10.42 1.08 -5.33
N GLY A 141 -11.10 -0.06 -5.28
CA GLY A 141 -10.62 -1.31 -5.89
C GLY A 141 -10.40 -1.17 -7.39
N LEU A 142 -11.31 -0.47 -8.08
CA LEU A 142 -11.17 -0.17 -9.50
C LEU A 142 -9.97 0.75 -9.78
N LEU A 143 -9.85 1.88 -9.07
CA LEU A 143 -8.77 2.85 -9.29
C LEU A 143 -7.39 2.24 -9.01
N THR A 144 -7.25 1.55 -7.88
CA THR A 144 -6.00 0.87 -7.50
C THR A 144 -5.69 -0.30 -8.43
N GLY A 145 -6.70 -1.10 -8.80
CA GLY A 145 -6.55 -2.19 -9.74
C GLY A 145 -6.10 -1.73 -11.12
N VAL A 146 -6.73 -0.69 -11.68
CA VAL A 146 -6.32 -0.10 -12.96
C VAL A 146 -4.89 0.44 -12.89
N GLY A 147 -4.53 1.13 -11.79
CA GLY A 147 -3.17 1.62 -11.57
C GLY A 147 -2.12 0.50 -11.56
N LEU A 148 -2.39 -0.60 -10.86
CA LEU A 148 -1.50 -1.77 -10.82
C LEU A 148 -1.41 -2.49 -12.16
N LEU A 149 -2.49 -2.52 -12.94
CA LEU A 149 -2.51 -3.11 -14.27
C LEU A 149 -1.56 -2.35 -15.20
N VAL A 150 -1.66 -1.02 -15.21
CA VAL A 150 -0.76 -0.15 -15.98
C VAL A 150 0.67 -0.31 -15.51
N PHE A 151 0.93 -0.25 -14.20
CA PHE A 151 2.27 -0.45 -13.63
C PHE A 151 2.88 -1.81 -14.00
N GLY A 152 2.07 -2.86 -13.96
CA GLY A 152 2.50 -4.22 -14.30
C GLY A 152 2.86 -4.37 -15.77
N ILE A 153 2.04 -3.83 -16.68
CA ILE A 153 2.32 -3.85 -18.13
C ILE A 153 3.62 -3.09 -18.45
N LEU A 154 3.83 -1.93 -17.82
CA LEU A 154 5.03 -1.12 -18.03
C LEU A 154 6.30 -1.84 -17.56
N ASN A 155 6.29 -2.48 -16.38
CA ASN A 155 7.44 -3.23 -15.84
C ASN A 155 7.80 -4.50 -16.63
N ILE A 156 6.87 -5.06 -17.41
CA ILE A 156 7.17 -6.19 -18.31
C ILE A 156 7.83 -5.72 -19.61
N ARG A 157 7.52 -4.49 -20.04
CA ARG A 157 8.01 -3.90 -21.30
C ARG A 157 9.42 -3.32 -21.20
N GLU A 158 9.83 -2.78 -20.05
CA GLU A 158 11.21 -2.34 -19.75
C GLU A 158 12.15 -3.50 -19.38
#